data_AF-A0A0C1R0L1-F1
#
_entry.id   AF-A0A0C1R0L1-F1
#
_cell.length_a   1.000
_cell.length_b   1.000
_cell.length_c   1.000
_cell.angle_alpha   90.00
_cell.angle_beta   90.00
_cell.angle_gamma   90.00
#
_symmetry.space_group_name_H-M   'P 1'
#
loop_
_entity.id
_entity.type
_entity.pdbx_description
1 polymer ?
#
loop_
_entity_poly.entity_id
_entity_poly.type
_entity_poly.pdbx_seq_one_letter_code
_entity_poly.pdbx_strand_id
1 'polypeptide(L)'
;MHSLSNPKDWSWPFWPVVPLYPYGRRRTLCREVVEGTIWTFEQVQGILYTVVPIRMTVVKLSGGGLLIYAPVAPTPECIRLLKEVVAKHGDVKYIILPTSSGLEHKVFVGPFARRFPQAQVFVSPHQWSFPVNLPLSWLGFPSKRTYIIPENSSELPFADDFDCAVLDINLGRGSFVEVALFHKRSRTLLLTDTILSVPEDPPAIVQLDPYPLLFHAKDSALEAIENNETNRRKGWQRISLFAIYFRPSDLKMLELGKMVRDAFKAPDRSAKAYFGFFPFQWQENWKYSFDALQSGGRPFVAPILQTLILPQAPKQVLHWADKVATWDIHRIISCHFDSPIETSPEQFRQAFAFLEKQHSLDGYQSLPEKDLKFIKELEASLVRSGIAKPAKENL
;
A
#
# COMPACT_ATOMS: atom_id res chain seq x y z
N MET A 1 -22.93 10.24 15.68
CA MET A 1 -22.98 11.72 15.66
C MET A 1 -21.94 12.20 14.66
N HIS A 2 -22.34 12.89 13.59
CA HIS A 2 -21.39 13.54 12.68
C HIS A 2 -20.71 14.69 13.44
N SER A 3 -19.51 14.46 14.00
CA SER A 3 -18.69 15.57 14.49
C SER A 3 -18.40 16.47 13.27
N LEU A 4 -18.80 17.74 13.34
CA LEU A 4 -18.45 18.74 12.33
C LEU A 4 -16.95 18.63 12.04
N SER A 5 -16.60 18.25 10.81
CA SER A 5 -15.20 18.01 10.45
C SER A 5 -14.45 19.34 10.49
N ASN A 6 -13.55 19.52 11.46
CA ASN A 6 -12.68 20.69 11.52
C ASN A 6 -11.48 20.46 10.58
N PRO A 7 -11.25 21.30 9.54
CA PRO A 7 -10.12 21.11 8.63
C PRO A 7 -8.74 21.10 9.32
N LYS A 8 -8.62 21.68 10.52
CA LYS A 8 -7.41 21.59 11.34
C LYS A 8 -7.11 20.16 11.80
N ASP A 9 -8.12 19.30 11.88
CA ASP A 9 -7.96 17.91 12.32
C ASP A 9 -7.24 17.03 11.29
N TRP A 10 -7.05 17.52 10.07
CA TRP A 10 -6.33 16.82 9.00
C TRP A 10 -4.85 17.16 8.96
N SER A 11 -4.36 18.01 9.86
CA SER A 11 -3.00 18.54 9.82
C SER A 11 -1.94 17.43 9.97
N TRP A 12 -1.01 17.37 9.02
CA TRP A 12 0.19 16.53 9.07
C TRP A 12 1.45 17.37 8.78
N PRO A 13 2.09 17.97 9.82
CA PRO A 13 3.18 18.92 9.60
C PRO A 13 4.48 18.28 9.10
N PHE A 14 4.67 16.97 9.27
CA PHE A 14 5.88 16.25 8.86
C PHE A 14 5.87 15.81 7.39
N TRP A 15 4.90 16.27 6.60
CA TRP A 15 4.84 15.95 5.17
C TRP A 15 6.11 16.29 4.36
N PRO A 16 6.95 17.29 4.71
CA PRO A 16 8.17 17.55 3.94
C PRO A 16 9.20 16.41 3.96
N VAL A 17 9.13 15.51 4.96
CA VAL A 17 10.05 14.35 5.07
C VAL A 17 9.82 13.36 3.93
N VAL A 18 8.55 13.10 3.60
CA VAL A 18 8.15 12.26 2.47
C VAL A 18 6.96 12.97 1.79
N PRO A 19 7.22 13.83 0.78
CA PRO A 19 6.23 14.77 0.25
C PRO A 19 5.22 14.10 -0.70
N LEU A 20 4.43 13.18 -0.15
CA LEU A 20 3.33 12.53 -0.84
C LEU A 20 2.06 13.36 -0.68
N TYR A 21 1.29 13.54 -1.77
CA TYR A 21 -0.08 14.04 -1.72
C TYR A 21 -0.87 13.21 -0.68
N PRO A 22 -1.77 13.79 0.13
CA PRO A 22 -2.26 15.18 0.15
C PRO A 22 -1.40 16.10 1.01
N TYR A 23 -0.10 15.78 1.11
CA TYR A 23 0.91 16.55 1.85
C TYR A 23 0.50 16.72 3.31
N GLY A 24 0.29 17.97 3.74
CA GLY A 24 -0.03 18.30 5.12
C GLY A 24 -1.50 18.17 5.50
N ARG A 25 -2.39 17.65 4.64
CA ARG A 25 -3.83 17.54 4.91
C ARG A 25 -4.36 16.14 4.66
N ARG A 26 -4.26 15.27 5.67
CA ARG A 26 -4.63 13.86 5.58
C ARG A 26 -5.91 13.59 6.36
N ARG A 27 -6.98 13.26 5.61
CA ARG A 27 -8.24 12.76 6.18
C ARG A 27 -8.09 11.28 6.53
N THR A 28 -8.79 10.84 7.56
CA THR A 28 -8.84 9.45 8.00
C THR A 28 -10.25 8.92 7.97
N LEU A 29 -10.44 7.78 7.31
CA LEU A 29 -11.67 7.00 7.36
C LEU A 29 -11.46 5.78 8.26
N CYS A 30 -12.23 5.69 9.34
CA CYS A 30 -12.24 4.53 10.23
C CYS A 30 -13.42 3.62 9.88
N ARG A 31 -13.18 2.31 9.77
CA ARG A 31 -14.21 1.28 9.61
C ARG A 31 -13.95 0.13 10.57
N GLU A 32 -15.01 -0.41 11.12
CA GLU A 32 -14.96 -1.72 11.79
C GLU A 32 -15.19 -2.79 10.73
N VAL A 33 -14.22 -3.69 10.57
CA VAL A 33 -14.24 -4.74 9.53
C VAL A 33 -14.47 -6.13 10.12
N VAL A 34 -14.19 -6.31 11.41
CA VAL A 34 -14.63 -7.46 12.20
C VAL A 34 -15.19 -6.91 13.51
N GLU A 35 -16.48 -7.18 13.76
CA GLU A 35 -17.21 -6.63 14.89
C GLU A 35 -16.49 -6.85 16.23
N GLY A 36 -16.34 -5.76 16.98
CA GLY A 36 -15.69 -5.68 18.28
C GLY A 36 -14.22 -6.08 18.31
N THR A 37 -13.59 -6.27 17.14
CA THR A 37 -12.29 -6.98 17.05
C THR A 37 -11.27 -6.30 16.13
N ILE A 38 -11.66 -5.89 14.91
CA ILE A 38 -10.72 -5.31 13.94
C ILE A 38 -11.29 -4.04 13.32
N TRP A 39 -10.49 -2.98 13.35
CA TRP A 39 -10.78 -1.71 12.70
C TRP A 39 -9.69 -1.34 11.70
N THR A 40 -10.06 -0.71 10.61
CA THR A 40 -9.14 -0.16 9.62
C THR A 40 -9.23 1.36 9.60
N PHE A 41 -8.08 2.01 9.45
CA PHE A 41 -7.93 3.45 9.37
C PHE A 41 -7.23 3.78 8.06
N GLU A 42 -7.97 4.35 7.12
CA GLU A 42 -7.49 4.63 5.77
C GLU A 42 -7.17 6.11 5.62
N GLN A 43 -6.05 6.40 4.94
CA GLN A 43 -5.72 7.71 4.40
C GLN A 43 -5.37 7.55 2.91
N VAL A 44 -5.30 8.63 2.15
CA VAL A 44 -4.77 8.59 0.77
C VAL A 44 -3.30 9.00 0.74
N GLN A 45 -2.57 8.43 -0.21
CA GLN A 45 -1.23 8.87 -0.55
C GLN A 45 -1.00 8.81 -2.06
N GLY A 46 -0.20 9.70 -2.61
CA GLY A 46 0.10 9.66 -4.04
C GLY A 46 1.11 10.66 -4.54
N ILE A 47 1.45 10.52 -5.81
CA ILE A 47 2.33 11.41 -6.59
C ILE A 47 1.60 11.71 -7.90
N LEU A 48 1.64 12.96 -8.39
CA LEU A 48 0.92 13.40 -9.61
C LEU A 48 -0.58 13.04 -9.62
N TYR A 49 -1.24 13.14 -8.45
CA TYR A 49 -2.62 12.70 -8.23
C TYR A 49 -2.92 11.22 -8.52
N THR A 50 -1.90 10.39 -8.75
CA THR A 50 -2.03 8.93 -8.69
C THR A 50 -2.12 8.55 -7.22
N VAL A 51 -3.34 8.60 -6.68
CA VAL A 51 -3.62 8.43 -5.25
C VAL A 51 -4.17 7.05 -4.96
N VAL A 52 -3.55 6.37 -3.99
CA VAL A 52 -3.98 5.05 -3.51
C VAL A 52 -4.27 5.13 -2.01
N PRO A 53 -5.18 4.30 -1.49
CA PRO A 53 -5.34 4.20 -0.05
C PRO A 53 -4.08 3.58 0.59
N ILE A 54 -3.75 4.09 1.77
CA ILE A 54 -2.83 3.48 2.74
C ILE A 54 -3.61 3.23 4.02
N ARG A 55 -3.40 2.06 4.63
CA ARG A 55 -4.25 1.55 5.70
C ARG A 55 -3.44 1.11 6.91
N MET A 56 -3.90 1.55 8.07
CA MET A 56 -3.51 1.03 9.37
C MET A 56 -4.60 0.09 9.88
N THR A 57 -4.21 -1.02 10.48
CA THR A 57 -5.15 -1.97 11.10
C THR A 57 -4.99 -1.96 12.60
N VAL A 58 -6.10 -1.93 13.32
CA VAL A 58 -6.17 -1.98 14.78
C VAL A 58 -6.88 -3.26 15.17
N VAL A 59 -6.25 -4.09 16.00
CA VAL A 59 -6.78 -5.39 16.43
C VAL A 59 -6.88 -5.42 17.96
N LYS A 60 -8.03 -5.86 18.47
CA LYS A 60 -8.23 -6.13 19.89
C LYS A 60 -7.55 -7.43 20.29
N LEU A 61 -6.71 -7.36 21.32
CA LEU A 61 -5.99 -8.50 21.89
C LEU A 61 -6.86 -9.26 22.90
N SER A 62 -6.70 -10.58 22.99
CA SER A 62 -7.36 -11.39 24.03
C SER A 62 -6.84 -11.08 25.43
N GLY A 63 -5.54 -10.77 25.55
CA GLY A 63 -4.89 -10.28 26.77
C GLY A 63 -5.25 -8.84 27.17
N GLY A 64 -6.10 -8.16 26.39
CA GLY A 64 -6.56 -6.80 26.63
C GLY A 64 -5.71 -5.71 25.97
N GLY A 65 -6.37 -4.64 25.55
CA GLY A 65 -5.76 -3.56 24.77
C GLY A 65 -5.71 -3.85 23.28
N LEU A 66 -4.92 -3.03 22.56
CA LEU A 66 -4.91 -2.99 21.10
C LEU A 66 -3.50 -3.19 20.53
N LEU A 67 -3.44 -3.90 19.40
CA LEU A 67 -2.28 -3.92 18.50
C LEU A 67 -2.58 -3.05 17.27
N ILE A 68 -1.60 -2.28 16.83
CA ILE A 68 -1.65 -1.45 15.63
C ILE A 68 -0.65 -1.99 14.62
N TYR A 69 -1.11 -2.28 13.40
CA TYR A 69 -0.31 -2.74 12.28
C TYR A 69 -0.26 -1.65 11.20
N ALA A 70 0.94 -1.35 10.69
CA ALA A 70 1.20 -0.33 9.65
C ALA A 70 0.56 1.06 9.92
N PRO A 71 1.03 1.80 10.94
CA PRO A 71 0.46 3.11 11.28
C PRO A 71 0.37 4.09 10.10
N VAL A 72 -0.76 4.79 10.00
CA VAL A 72 -0.95 5.94 9.10
C VAL A 72 -0.62 7.24 9.81
N ALA A 73 -0.69 8.40 9.14
CA ALA A 73 -0.33 9.66 9.77
C ALA A 73 -1.23 9.95 11.00
N PRO A 74 -0.66 10.21 12.19
CA PRO A 74 -1.40 10.46 13.43
C PRO A 74 -1.99 11.87 13.48
N THR A 75 -2.81 12.23 12.48
CA THR A 75 -3.56 13.49 12.46
C THR A 75 -4.50 13.57 13.66
N PRO A 76 -4.90 14.78 14.10
CA PRO A 76 -5.88 14.89 15.18
C PRO A 76 -7.16 14.09 14.93
N GLU A 77 -7.65 14.02 13.67
CA GLU A 77 -8.79 13.18 13.28
C GLU A 77 -8.52 11.69 13.52
N CYS A 78 -7.39 11.17 13.02
CA CYS A 78 -6.99 9.77 13.22
C CYS A 78 -6.91 9.41 14.70
N ILE A 79 -6.26 10.24 15.50
CA ILE A 79 -6.07 9.99 16.92
C ILE A 79 -7.38 10.10 17.70
N ARG A 80 -8.29 11.00 17.33
CA ARG A 80 -9.61 11.08 17.95
C ARG A 80 -10.43 9.83 17.69
N LEU A 81 -10.49 9.38 16.43
CA LEU A 81 -11.18 8.13 16.05
C LEU A 81 -10.57 6.92 16.78
N LEU A 82 -9.25 6.82 16.85
CA LEU A 82 -8.58 5.73 17.58
C LEU A 82 -8.85 5.78 19.09
N LYS A 83 -8.97 6.96 19.69
CA LYS A 83 -9.32 7.10 21.11
C LYS A 83 -10.71 6.57 21.43
N GLU A 84 -11.65 6.61 20.48
CA GLU A 84 -12.98 6.00 20.65
C GLU A 84 -12.89 4.47 20.76
N VAL A 85 -11.98 3.84 20.00
CA VAL A 85 -11.67 2.40 20.09
C VAL A 85 -10.95 2.08 21.39
N VAL A 86 -9.93 2.87 21.76
CA VAL A 86 -9.17 2.72 23.01
C VAL A 86 -10.07 2.81 24.24
N ALA A 87 -11.01 3.76 24.27
CA ALA A 87 -11.93 3.94 25.39
C ALA A 87 -12.79 2.69 25.67
N LYS A 88 -13.05 1.87 24.65
CA LYS A 88 -13.87 0.66 24.77
C LYS A 88 -13.05 -0.62 24.96
N HIS A 89 -11.84 -0.67 24.41
CA HIS A 89 -11.09 -1.93 24.24
C HIS A 89 -9.72 -1.94 24.95
N GLY A 90 -9.37 -0.83 25.60
CA GLY A 90 -8.12 -0.67 26.34
C GLY A 90 -7.02 0.01 25.54
N ASP A 91 -5.91 0.31 26.22
CA ASP A 91 -4.79 1.04 25.64
C ASP A 91 -4.10 0.29 24.50
N VAL A 92 -3.45 1.05 23.62
CA VAL A 92 -2.53 0.51 22.62
C VAL A 92 -1.31 -0.09 23.31
N LYS A 93 -1.13 -1.41 23.15
CA LYS A 93 -0.01 -2.17 23.71
C LYS A 93 1.14 -2.29 22.72
N TYR A 94 0.83 -2.52 21.45
CA TYR A 94 1.83 -2.82 20.42
C TYR A 94 1.60 -2.00 19.15
N ILE A 95 2.69 -1.52 18.56
CA ILE A 95 2.70 -0.82 17.27
C ILE A 95 3.70 -1.54 16.37
N ILE A 96 3.27 -2.00 15.21
CA ILE A 96 4.07 -2.82 14.30
C ILE A 96 4.40 -2.00 13.05
N LEU A 97 5.70 -1.89 12.73
CA LEU A 97 6.18 -1.54 11.39
C LEU A 97 6.48 -2.84 10.64
N PRO A 98 5.59 -3.28 9.73
CA PRO A 98 5.69 -4.61 9.13
C PRO A 98 6.58 -4.70 7.88
N THR A 99 7.20 -3.59 7.45
CA THR A 99 8.02 -3.53 6.24
C THR A 99 9.33 -2.79 6.48
N SER A 100 10.38 -3.16 5.74
CA SER A 100 11.66 -2.43 5.75
C SER A 100 11.81 -1.44 4.59
N SER A 101 11.10 -1.68 3.47
CA SER A 101 11.27 -0.96 2.20
C SER A 101 10.25 0.15 1.95
N GLY A 102 9.08 0.09 2.57
CA GLY A 102 8.04 1.12 2.44
C GLY A 102 8.31 2.36 3.31
N LEU A 103 8.92 3.40 2.73
CA LEU A 103 9.15 4.68 3.43
C LEU A 103 7.83 5.34 3.86
N GLU A 104 6.80 5.18 3.04
CA GLU A 104 5.43 5.59 3.25
C GLU A 104 4.78 4.95 4.48
N HIS A 105 5.17 3.72 4.85
CA HIS A 105 4.71 3.05 6.08
C HIS A 105 5.57 3.44 7.29
N LYS A 106 6.86 3.68 7.06
CA LYS A 106 7.86 3.96 8.11
C LYS A 106 7.74 5.37 8.70
N VAL A 107 7.50 6.37 7.86
CA VAL A 107 7.53 7.79 8.25
C VAL A 107 6.51 8.14 9.35
N PHE A 108 5.43 7.38 9.45
CA PHE A 108 4.38 7.62 10.43
C PHE A 108 4.66 7.01 11.80
N VAL A 109 5.48 5.96 11.88
CA VAL A 109 5.61 5.12 13.10
C VAL A 109 6.16 5.90 14.28
N GLY A 110 7.26 6.65 14.11
CA GLY A 110 7.84 7.46 15.19
C GLY A 110 6.85 8.50 15.75
N PRO A 111 6.27 9.37 14.90
CA PRO A 111 5.22 10.30 15.30
C PRO A 111 4.00 9.61 15.93
N PHE A 112 3.58 8.46 15.43
CA PHE A 112 2.45 7.70 15.97
C PHE A 112 2.76 7.16 17.37
N ALA A 113 3.94 6.56 17.55
CA ALA A 113 4.40 6.02 18.83
C ALA A 113 4.49 7.09 19.93
N ARG A 114 4.70 8.38 19.59
CA ARG A 114 4.68 9.49 20.56
C ARG A 114 3.27 9.76 21.11
N ARG A 115 2.22 9.41 20.37
CA ARG A 115 0.82 9.55 20.83
C ARG A 115 0.42 8.46 21.82
N PHE A 116 1.14 7.34 21.83
CA PHE A 116 0.93 6.19 22.71
C PHE A 116 2.25 5.82 23.41
N PRO A 117 2.67 6.58 24.44
CA PRO A 117 4.00 6.46 25.04
C PRO A 117 4.24 5.13 25.77
N GLN A 118 3.18 4.43 26.15
CA GLN A 118 3.25 3.13 26.83
C GLN A 118 3.31 1.94 25.86
N ALA A 119 3.01 2.15 24.57
CA ALA A 119 3.03 1.08 23.58
C ALA A 119 4.47 0.66 23.26
N GLN A 120 4.73 -0.64 23.15
CA GLN A 120 5.96 -1.15 22.58
C GLN A 120 5.88 -1.09 21.05
N VAL A 121 6.99 -0.74 20.40
CA VAL A 121 7.10 -0.68 18.94
C VAL A 121 7.89 -1.91 18.48
N PHE A 122 7.33 -2.69 17.58
CA PHE A 122 8.01 -3.79 16.91
C PHE A 122 8.24 -3.42 15.45
N VAL A 123 9.45 -3.66 14.95
CA VAL A 123 9.80 -3.38 13.56
C VAL A 123 10.26 -4.66 12.87
N SER A 124 9.98 -4.79 11.58
CA SER A 124 10.54 -5.87 10.79
C SER A 124 12.08 -5.83 10.83
N PRO A 125 12.77 -6.98 10.70
CA PRO A 125 14.23 -7.02 10.67
C PRO A 125 14.82 -6.22 9.50
N HIS A 126 16.12 -5.97 9.57
CA HIS A 126 16.91 -5.29 8.53
C HIS A 126 16.32 -3.95 8.05
N GLN A 127 15.82 -3.13 8.98
CA GLN A 127 15.44 -1.75 8.69
C GLN A 127 16.61 -0.96 8.11
N TRP A 128 16.34 -0.15 7.09
CA TRP A 128 17.32 0.71 6.45
C TRP A 128 16.72 2.07 6.10
N SER A 129 17.56 3.05 5.77
CA SER A 129 17.11 4.34 5.21
C SER A 129 17.98 4.81 4.05
N PHE A 130 17.41 5.71 3.25
CA PHE A 130 18.03 6.31 2.07
C PHE A 130 18.00 7.84 2.20
N PRO A 131 19.02 8.58 1.71
CA PRO A 131 20.23 8.11 1.03
C PRO A 131 21.32 7.55 1.95
N VAL A 132 21.20 7.79 3.26
CA VAL A 132 22.14 7.30 4.29
C VAL A 132 21.38 6.37 5.22
N ASN A 133 22.00 5.25 5.58
CA ASN A 133 21.42 4.30 6.52
C ASN A 133 21.59 4.80 7.97
N LEU A 134 20.53 5.40 8.52
CA LEU A 134 20.51 6.04 9.82
C LEU A 134 19.85 5.12 10.86
N PRO A 135 20.32 5.15 12.12
CA PRO A 135 19.64 4.44 13.20
C PRO A 135 18.18 4.87 13.35
N LEU A 136 17.28 3.92 13.65
CA LEU A 136 15.85 4.21 13.84
C LEU A 136 15.59 5.29 14.91
N SER A 137 16.43 5.36 15.95
CA SER A 137 16.32 6.40 16.98
C SER A 137 16.47 7.81 16.43
N TRP A 138 17.30 8.00 15.40
CA TRP A 138 17.49 9.27 14.70
C TRP A 138 16.31 9.56 13.76
N LEU A 139 15.62 8.53 13.29
CA LEU A 139 14.36 8.63 12.54
C LEU A 139 13.14 8.83 13.45
N GLY A 140 13.35 9.03 14.75
CA GLY A 140 12.31 9.36 15.72
C GLY A 140 11.65 8.17 16.40
N PHE A 141 12.18 6.95 16.23
CA PHE A 141 11.71 5.78 16.97
C PHE A 141 12.17 5.83 18.43
N PRO A 142 11.31 5.44 19.38
CA PRO A 142 11.63 5.50 20.81
C PRO A 142 12.58 4.35 21.22
N SER A 143 13.88 4.63 21.29
CA SER A 143 14.96 3.63 21.48
C SER A 143 14.75 2.61 22.59
N LYS A 144 14.18 3.01 23.74
CA LYS A 144 13.98 2.12 24.90
C LYS A 144 12.82 1.14 24.76
N ARG A 145 11.98 1.28 23.73
CA ARG A 145 10.76 0.47 23.52
C ARG A 145 10.54 0.14 22.05
N THR A 146 11.60 0.17 21.24
CA THR A 146 11.59 -0.32 19.86
C THR A 146 12.38 -1.62 19.81
N TYR A 147 11.71 -2.68 19.36
CA TYR A 147 12.24 -4.04 19.28
C TYR A 147 12.17 -4.53 17.84
N ILE A 148 13.13 -5.36 17.45
CA ILE A 148 13.05 -6.08 16.18
C ILE A 148 12.17 -7.30 16.40
N ILE A 149 11.31 -7.61 15.44
CA ILE A 149 10.51 -8.85 15.47
C ILE A 149 11.48 -10.04 15.49
N PRO A 150 11.38 -10.94 16.49
CA PRO A 150 12.27 -12.08 16.60
C PRO A 150 12.00 -13.11 15.49
N GLU A 151 13.01 -13.93 15.18
CA GLU A 151 12.87 -15.03 14.22
C GLU A 151 11.83 -16.06 14.69
N ASN A 152 11.80 -16.33 16.00
CA ASN A 152 10.80 -17.18 16.61
C ASN A 152 9.57 -16.37 17.02
N SER A 153 8.47 -16.55 16.30
CA SER A 153 7.22 -15.82 16.55
C SER A 153 6.61 -16.10 17.92
N SER A 154 6.93 -17.21 18.58
CA SER A 154 6.41 -17.53 19.91
C SER A 154 6.96 -16.60 21.01
N GLU A 155 8.03 -15.85 20.72
CA GLU A 155 8.62 -14.87 21.65
C GLU A 155 7.90 -13.53 21.62
N LEU A 156 7.00 -13.33 20.65
CA LEU A 156 6.20 -12.11 20.57
C LEU A 156 5.21 -12.07 21.74
N PRO A 157 5.05 -10.91 22.41
CA PRO A 157 4.14 -10.80 23.56
C PRO A 157 2.66 -10.86 23.18
N PHE A 158 2.35 -10.97 21.89
CA PHE A 158 1.02 -11.14 21.30
C PHE A 158 0.91 -12.45 20.50
N ALA A 159 1.81 -13.41 20.72
CA ALA A 159 1.82 -14.71 20.03
C ALA A 159 0.58 -15.57 20.30
N ASP A 160 -0.13 -15.34 21.40
CA ASP A 160 -1.39 -16.04 21.68
C ASP A 160 -2.47 -15.69 20.65
N ASP A 161 -2.56 -14.41 20.27
CA ASP A 161 -3.54 -13.90 19.31
C ASP A 161 -3.11 -14.09 17.84
N PHE A 162 -1.79 -14.19 17.58
CA PHE A 162 -1.23 -14.13 16.23
C PHE A 162 -0.23 -15.23 15.91
N ASP A 163 -0.30 -15.74 14.67
CA ASP A 163 0.85 -16.37 14.01
C ASP A 163 1.59 -15.31 13.18
N CYS A 164 2.92 -15.46 13.07
CA CYS A 164 3.78 -14.50 12.38
C CYS A 164 4.75 -15.21 11.44
N ALA A 165 4.92 -14.65 10.24
CA ALA A 165 5.90 -15.11 9.27
C ALA A 165 6.60 -13.91 8.61
N VAL A 166 7.92 -13.95 8.57
CA VAL A 166 8.74 -12.88 8.01
C VAL A 166 9.35 -13.33 6.69
N LEU A 167 9.08 -12.59 5.62
CA LEU A 167 9.78 -12.70 4.35
C LEU A 167 10.89 -11.66 4.35
N ASP A 168 12.15 -12.05 4.25
CA ASP A 168 13.30 -11.14 4.36
C ASP A 168 14.30 -11.35 3.22
N ILE A 169 14.21 -10.48 2.21
CA ILE A 169 14.99 -10.59 0.99
C ILE A 169 16.09 -9.53 0.98
N ASN A 170 17.34 -9.98 0.94
CA ASN A 170 18.50 -9.12 0.80
C ASN A 170 18.66 -8.64 -0.66
N LEU A 171 18.48 -7.34 -0.89
CA LEU A 171 18.60 -6.70 -2.20
C LEU A 171 19.99 -6.09 -2.45
N GLY A 172 20.96 -6.32 -1.56
CA GLY A 172 22.33 -5.81 -1.62
C GLY A 172 22.47 -4.41 -1.01
N ARG A 173 21.78 -3.39 -1.55
CA ARG A 173 21.82 -2.00 -1.04
C ARG A 173 20.75 -1.68 0.00
N GLY A 174 19.93 -2.67 0.34
CA GLY A 174 18.84 -2.60 1.29
C GLY A 174 18.18 -3.98 1.40
N SER A 175 17.02 -4.03 2.06
CA SER A 175 16.21 -5.24 2.18
C SER A 175 14.77 -4.94 1.72
N PHE A 176 14.10 -5.98 1.23
CA PHE A 176 12.65 -6.04 1.23
C PHE A 176 12.25 -7.00 2.33
N VAL A 177 11.50 -6.51 3.30
CA VAL A 177 10.99 -7.34 4.39
C VAL A 177 9.49 -7.15 4.47
N GLU A 178 8.74 -8.25 4.59
CA GLU A 178 7.33 -8.24 4.94
C GLU A 178 7.06 -9.13 6.15
N VAL A 179 6.30 -8.59 7.11
CA VAL A 179 5.82 -9.29 8.29
C VAL A 179 4.34 -9.59 8.10
N ALA A 180 4.02 -10.84 7.77
CA ALA A 180 2.66 -11.34 7.79
C ALA A 180 2.24 -11.64 9.23
N LEU A 181 1.12 -11.05 9.67
CA LEU A 181 0.49 -11.38 10.94
C LEU A 181 -0.89 -12.00 10.69
N PHE A 182 -1.12 -13.21 11.16
CA PHE A 182 -2.40 -13.89 11.07
C PHE A 182 -3.11 -13.86 12.42
N HIS A 183 -4.21 -13.11 12.50
CA HIS A 183 -5.05 -13.09 13.70
C HIS A 183 -5.92 -14.34 13.74
N LYS A 184 -5.55 -15.28 14.62
CA LYS A 184 -6.08 -16.65 14.64
C LYS A 184 -7.59 -16.69 14.78
N ARG A 185 -8.13 -15.91 15.73
CA ARG A 185 -9.56 -15.95 16.09
C ARG A 185 -10.48 -15.48 14.97
N SER A 186 -10.08 -14.46 14.21
CA SER A 186 -10.91 -13.92 13.10
C SER A 186 -10.48 -14.45 11.73
N ARG A 187 -9.50 -15.36 11.67
CA ARG A 187 -8.98 -15.93 10.42
C ARG A 187 -8.56 -14.86 9.42
N THR A 188 -7.94 -13.80 9.93
CA THR A 188 -7.62 -12.59 9.16
C THR A 188 -6.10 -12.41 9.07
N LEU A 189 -5.59 -12.41 7.85
CA LEU A 189 -4.20 -12.18 7.52
C LEU A 189 -3.96 -10.69 7.26
N LEU A 190 -2.96 -10.11 7.92
CA LEU A 190 -2.51 -8.73 7.73
C LEU A 190 -1.23 -8.72 6.89
N LEU A 191 -1.26 -7.97 5.78
CA LEU A 191 -0.14 -7.84 4.84
C LEU A 191 0.09 -6.37 4.51
N THR A 192 1.31 -6.05 4.06
CA THR A 192 1.67 -4.68 3.71
C THR A 192 1.64 -4.47 2.21
N ASP A 193 2.64 -5.00 1.50
CA ASP A 193 2.92 -4.65 0.11
C ASP A 193 2.81 -5.87 -0.83
N THR A 194 2.95 -7.10 -0.31
CA THR A 194 3.07 -8.28 -1.19
C THR A 194 1.79 -8.61 -1.92
N ILE A 195 0.63 -8.58 -1.27
CA ILE A 195 -0.67 -8.91 -1.88
C ILE A 195 -1.53 -7.67 -2.01
N LEU A 196 -2.02 -7.45 -3.23
CA LEU A 196 -2.97 -6.43 -3.60
C LEU A 196 -4.24 -7.06 -4.18
N SER A 197 -5.34 -6.34 -4.06
CA SER A 197 -6.53 -6.51 -4.90
C SER A 197 -7.03 -5.12 -5.26
N VAL A 198 -7.63 -4.97 -6.45
CA VAL A 198 -8.11 -3.68 -6.95
C VAL A 198 -9.63 -3.75 -7.05
N PRO A 199 -10.39 -2.88 -6.38
CA PRO A 199 -11.83 -2.81 -6.55
C PRO A 199 -12.19 -2.12 -7.87
N GLU A 200 -13.34 -2.48 -8.45
CA GLU A 200 -13.88 -1.81 -9.65
C GLU A 200 -14.13 -0.33 -9.41
N ASP A 201 -14.68 -0.01 -8.24
CA ASP A 201 -15.06 1.32 -7.80
C ASP A 201 -13.99 1.97 -6.89
N PRO A 202 -13.87 3.31 -6.91
CA PRO A 202 -12.97 4.02 -6.01
C PRO A 202 -13.31 3.74 -4.54
N PRO A 203 -12.32 3.34 -3.70
CA PRO A 203 -12.52 3.21 -2.27
C PRO A 203 -13.04 4.50 -1.65
N ALA A 204 -13.93 4.42 -0.66
CA ALA A 204 -14.60 5.62 -0.14
C ALA A 204 -13.64 6.70 0.40
N ILE A 205 -12.46 6.32 0.92
CA ILE A 205 -11.42 7.26 1.35
C ILE A 205 -10.91 8.13 0.19
N VAL A 206 -10.82 7.58 -1.02
CA VAL A 206 -10.42 8.31 -2.24
C VAL A 206 -11.54 9.21 -2.73
N GLN A 207 -12.80 8.86 -2.45
CA GLN A 207 -13.96 9.67 -2.84
C GLN A 207 -14.17 10.91 -1.95
N LEU A 208 -13.49 11.00 -0.80
CA LEU A 208 -13.59 12.14 0.13
C LEU A 208 -13.08 13.46 -0.47
N ASP A 209 -12.12 13.41 -1.39
CA ASP A 209 -11.74 14.49 -2.30
C ASP A 209 -11.67 13.89 -3.71
N PRO A 210 -12.70 14.09 -4.56
CA PRO A 210 -12.77 13.43 -5.86
C PRO A 210 -11.81 14.03 -6.89
N TYR A 211 -11.12 15.13 -6.60
CA TYR A 211 -10.32 15.83 -7.61
C TYR A 211 -9.26 14.96 -8.28
N PRO A 212 -8.47 14.14 -7.57
CA PRO A 212 -7.54 13.21 -8.21
C PRO A 212 -8.23 12.24 -9.20
N LEU A 213 -9.41 11.73 -8.84
CA LEU A 213 -10.19 10.87 -9.73
C LEU A 213 -10.59 11.64 -11.00
N LEU A 214 -11.16 12.84 -10.86
CA LEU A 214 -11.57 13.65 -12.00
C LEU A 214 -10.39 14.10 -12.86
N PHE A 215 -9.22 14.33 -12.26
CA PHE A 215 -8.00 14.67 -12.98
C PHE A 215 -7.57 13.51 -13.89
N HIS A 216 -7.54 12.28 -13.38
CA HIS A 216 -7.15 11.10 -14.16
C HIS A 216 -8.24 10.58 -15.10
N ALA A 217 -9.49 11.03 -14.95
CA ALA A 217 -10.59 10.72 -15.86
C ALA A 217 -10.49 11.45 -17.21
N LYS A 218 -9.73 12.56 -17.27
CA LYS A 218 -9.50 13.36 -18.48
C LYS A 218 -8.80 12.56 -19.57
N ASP A 219 -9.22 12.78 -20.81
CA ASP A 219 -8.53 12.31 -22.02
C ASP A 219 -7.56 13.37 -22.56
N SER A 220 -7.73 14.65 -22.18
CA SER A 220 -6.78 15.72 -22.54
C SER A 220 -6.79 16.90 -21.56
N ALA A 221 -5.80 17.79 -21.69
CA ALA A 221 -5.70 19.03 -20.91
C ALA A 221 -6.89 20.00 -21.13
N LEU A 222 -7.53 19.93 -22.30
CA LEU A 222 -8.59 20.86 -22.74
C LEU A 222 -9.96 20.46 -22.18
N GLU A 223 -10.08 19.24 -21.67
CA GLU A 223 -11.34 18.69 -21.21
C GLU A 223 -11.71 19.18 -19.81
N ALA A 224 -12.92 19.71 -19.69
CA ALA A 224 -13.59 19.88 -18.41
C ALA A 224 -14.34 18.58 -18.07
N ILE A 225 -14.06 18.01 -16.90
CA ILE A 225 -14.68 16.76 -16.45
C ILE A 225 -15.73 17.06 -15.39
N GLU A 226 -16.95 16.59 -15.64
CA GLU A 226 -18.03 16.64 -14.66
C GLU A 226 -17.82 15.65 -13.52
N ASN A 227 -18.26 16.04 -12.32
CA ASN A 227 -18.16 15.22 -11.14
C ASN A 227 -19.36 14.28 -11.01
N ASN A 228 -19.29 13.12 -11.67
CA ASN A 228 -20.28 12.04 -11.59
C ASN A 228 -19.60 10.68 -11.29
N GLU A 229 -20.39 9.66 -10.96
CA GLU A 229 -19.90 8.32 -10.59
C GLU A 229 -19.06 7.68 -11.71
N THR A 230 -19.53 7.79 -12.96
CA THR A 230 -18.85 7.24 -14.15
C THR A 230 -17.45 7.82 -14.31
N ASN A 231 -17.29 9.14 -14.19
CA ASN A 231 -15.99 9.80 -14.30
C ASN A 231 -15.09 9.50 -13.12
N ARG A 232 -15.64 9.40 -11.90
CA ARG A 232 -14.86 8.97 -10.72
C ARG A 232 -14.34 7.55 -10.88
N ARG A 233 -15.17 6.62 -11.39
CA ARG A 233 -14.78 5.24 -11.71
C ARG A 233 -13.70 5.22 -12.79
N LYS A 234 -13.90 5.91 -13.92
CA LYS A 234 -12.90 6.04 -15.00
C LYS A 234 -11.54 6.52 -14.47
N GLY A 235 -11.57 7.58 -13.64
CA GLY A 235 -10.38 8.11 -12.99
C GLY A 235 -9.68 7.13 -12.06
N TRP A 236 -10.45 6.42 -11.23
CA TRP A 236 -9.93 5.39 -10.34
C TRP A 236 -9.23 4.26 -11.10
N GLN A 237 -9.89 3.74 -12.12
CA GLN A 237 -9.35 2.63 -12.91
C GLN A 237 -8.01 3.00 -13.57
N ARG A 238 -7.91 4.23 -14.09
CA ARG A 238 -6.68 4.80 -14.63
C ARG A 238 -5.60 5.04 -13.58
N ILE A 239 -5.97 5.53 -12.39
CA ILE A 239 -5.07 5.66 -11.25
C ILE A 239 -4.51 4.30 -10.84
N SER A 240 -5.35 3.25 -10.78
CA SER A 240 -4.93 1.90 -10.43
C SER A 240 -3.91 1.35 -11.43
N LEU A 241 -4.16 1.50 -12.72
CA LEU A 241 -3.20 1.11 -13.77
C LEU A 241 -1.88 1.88 -13.64
N PHE A 242 -1.94 3.19 -13.41
CA PHE A 242 -0.75 4.01 -13.22
C PHE A 242 0.02 3.57 -11.96
N ALA A 243 -0.66 3.41 -10.82
CA ALA A 243 -0.02 3.07 -9.55
C ALA A 243 0.68 1.70 -9.58
N ILE A 244 0.09 0.74 -10.31
CA ILE A 244 0.55 -0.65 -10.33
C ILE A 244 1.59 -0.92 -11.42
N TYR A 245 1.46 -0.28 -12.59
CA TYR A 245 2.38 -0.46 -13.72
C TYR A 245 3.39 0.67 -13.88
N PHE A 246 3.25 1.79 -13.16
CA PHE A 246 3.92 3.10 -13.32
C PHE A 246 3.64 3.78 -14.67
N ARG A 247 3.79 3.04 -15.77
CA ARG A 247 3.46 3.46 -17.12
C ARG A 247 2.83 2.28 -17.86
N PRO A 248 1.50 2.07 -17.75
CA PRO A 248 0.82 1.03 -18.50
C PRO A 248 0.97 1.27 -20.01
N SER A 249 0.84 0.21 -20.82
CA SER A 249 1.12 0.27 -22.26
C SER A 249 0.21 1.23 -23.02
N ASP A 250 -1.01 1.39 -22.54
CA ASP A 250 -2.01 2.32 -23.08
C ASP A 250 -1.88 3.76 -22.55
N LEU A 251 -0.88 4.07 -21.73
CA LEU A 251 -0.56 5.44 -21.32
C LEU A 251 0.64 5.96 -22.09
N LYS A 252 0.39 6.88 -23.02
CA LYS A 252 1.44 7.64 -23.72
C LYS A 252 1.67 8.98 -23.04
N MET A 253 2.92 9.40 -22.99
CA MET A 253 3.29 10.75 -22.56
C MET A 253 3.23 11.70 -23.76
N LEU A 254 2.60 12.86 -23.58
CA LEU A 254 2.59 13.89 -24.62
C LEU A 254 3.99 14.46 -24.84
N GLU A 255 4.30 14.81 -26.09
CA GLU A 255 5.52 15.56 -26.42
C GLU A 255 5.50 16.94 -25.74
N LEU A 256 6.66 17.38 -25.25
CA LEU A 256 6.82 18.63 -24.48
C LEU A 256 6.19 19.84 -25.17
N GLY A 257 6.40 20.01 -26.49
CA GLY A 257 5.86 21.13 -27.25
C GLY A 257 4.33 21.12 -27.34
N LYS A 258 3.72 19.94 -27.50
CA LYS A 258 2.26 19.81 -27.48
C LYS A 258 1.69 20.06 -26.08
N MET A 259 2.32 19.48 -25.05
CA MET A 259 1.93 19.68 -23.65
C MET A 259 1.92 21.17 -23.25
N VAL A 260 2.95 21.94 -23.61
CA VAL A 260 3.00 23.39 -23.33
C VAL A 260 1.87 24.13 -24.05
N ARG A 261 1.65 23.85 -25.34
CA ARG A 261 0.56 24.48 -26.12
C ARG A 261 -0.81 24.20 -25.53
N ASP A 262 -1.06 22.95 -25.13
CA ASP A 262 -2.34 22.52 -24.58
C ASP A 262 -2.57 23.15 -23.19
N ALA A 263 -1.52 23.29 -22.37
CA ALA A 263 -1.60 23.93 -21.06
C ALA A 263 -2.05 25.40 -21.11
N PHE A 264 -1.61 26.17 -22.13
CA PHE A 264 -2.07 27.54 -22.33
C PHE A 264 -3.56 27.66 -22.70
N LYS A 265 -4.11 26.59 -23.30
CA LYS A 265 -5.51 26.51 -23.73
C LYS A 265 -6.41 25.79 -22.72
N ALA A 266 -5.85 25.23 -21.66
CA ALA A 266 -6.60 24.48 -20.66
C ALA A 266 -7.62 25.39 -19.96
N PRO A 267 -8.86 24.90 -19.70
CA PRO A 267 -9.90 25.67 -19.05
C PRO A 267 -9.60 25.99 -17.57
N ASP A 268 -8.79 25.15 -16.90
CA ASP A 268 -8.31 25.36 -15.54
C ASP A 268 -6.78 25.39 -15.52
N ARG A 269 -6.22 26.54 -15.16
CA ARG A 269 -4.77 26.78 -15.05
C ARG A 269 -4.36 27.14 -13.62
N SER A 270 -5.18 26.75 -12.63
CA SER A 270 -4.83 26.89 -11.23
C SER A 270 -3.60 26.03 -10.85
N ALA A 271 -2.96 26.35 -9.74
CA ALA A 271 -1.88 25.51 -9.20
C ALA A 271 -2.36 24.07 -8.91
N LYS A 272 -3.64 23.90 -8.52
CA LYS A 272 -4.27 22.59 -8.30
C LYS A 272 -4.32 21.77 -9.59
N ALA A 273 -4.57 22.41 -10.72
CA ALA A 273 -4.56 21.81 -12.05
C ALA A 273 -3.17 21.79 -12.71
N TYR A 274 -2.10 21.93 -11.91
CA TYR A 274 -0.72 22.04 -12.39
C TYR A 274 -0.58 23.08 -13.52
N PHE A 275 -1.23 24.24 -13.40
CA PHE A 275 -1.19 25.31 -14.41
C PHE A 275 -1.65 24.90 -15.83
N GLY A 276 -2.48 23.86 -15.92
CA GLY A 276 -2.98 23.30 -17.17
C GLY A 276 -2.10 22.17 -17.73
N PHE A 277 -0.98 21.84 -17.08
CA PHE A 277 -0.14 20.72 -17.50
C PHE A 277 -0.84 19.38 -17.25
N PHE A 278 -1.08 18.65 -18.32
CA PHE A 278 -1.63 17.31 -18.29
C PHE A 278 -0.85 16.45 -19.29
N PRO A 279 0.13 15.65 -18.83
CA PRO A 279 1.07 14.97 -19.73
C PRO A 279 0.55 13.63 -20.26
N PHE A 280 -0.68 13.25 -19.94
CA PHE A 280 -1.21 11.91 -20.15
C PHE A 280 -2.05 11.82 -21.43
N GLN A 281 -1.87 10.75 -22.19
CA GLN A 281 -2.70 10.40 -23.33
C GLN A 281 -3.05 8.91 -23.29
N TRP A 282 -4.24 8.60 -22.80
CA TRP A 282 -4.78 7.24 -22.74
C TRP A 282 -5.20 6.74 -24.13
N GLN A 283 -4.83 5.51 -24.47
CA GLN A 283 -5.27 4.80 -25.68
C GLN A 283 -6.56 4.01 -25.40
N GLU A 284 -7.39 3.77 -26.42
CA GLU A 284 -8.76 3.21 -26.26
C GLU A 284 -8.84 1.89 -25.47
N ASN A 285 -7.80 1.05 -25.51
CA ASN A 285 -7.82 -0.29 -24.91
C ASN A 285 -7.47 -0.36 -23.42
N TRP A 286 -7.23 0.78 -22.75
CA TRP A 286 -6.83 0.82 -21.33
C TRP A 286 -7.80 0.06 -20.40
N LYS A 287 -9.09 -0.03 -20.76
CA LYS A 287 -10.10 -0.74 -19.98
C LYS A 287 -9.87 -2.24 -19.93
N TYR A 288 -9.36 -2.85 -21.01
CA TYR A 288 -8.97 -4.26 -21.02
C TYR A 288 -7.85 -4.54 -20.00
N SER A 289 -6.83 -3.67 -19.95
CA SER A 289 -5.78 -3.77 -18.94
C SER A 289 -6.31 -3.64 -17.52
N PHE A 290 -7.28 -2.75 -17.30
CA PHE A 290 -7.93 -2.64 -15.99
C PHE A 290 -8.71 -3.91 -15.64
N ASP A 291 -9.48 -4.47 -16.58
CA ASP A 291 -10.29 -5.67 -16.32
C ASP A 291 -9.42 -6.91 -16.07
N ALA A 292 -8.29 -7.03 -16.77
CA ALA A 292 -7.30 -8.07 -16.51
C ALA A 292 -6.59 -7.92 -15.15
N LEU A 293 -6.35 -6.67 -14.72
CA LEU A 293 -5.76 -6.36 -13.42
C LEU A 293 -6.75 -6.60 -12.27
N GLN A 294 -7.99 -6.13 -12.43
CA GLN A 294 -9.06 -6.24 -11.45
C GLN A 294 -9.48 -7.70 -11.27
N SER A 295 -9.71 -8.41 -12.38
CA SER A 295 -10.02 -9.85 -12.44
C SER A 295 -10.89 -10.34 -11.27
N GLY A 296 -12.08 -9.72 -11.12
CA GLY A 296 -13.06 -10.08 -10.11
C GLY A 296 -12.63 -9.79 -8.66
N GLY A 297 -11.63 -8.94 -8.43
CA GLY A 297 -11.08 -8.64 -7.10
C GLY A 297 -10.12 -9.69 -6.58
N ARG A 298 -9.56 -10.55 -7.45
CA ARG A 298 -8.61 -11.59 -7.03
C ARG A 298 -7.37 -10.97 -6.35
N PRO A 299 -6.81 -11.62 -5.33
CA PRO A 299 -5.51 -11.25 -4.81
C PRO A 299 -4.41 -11.56 -5.82
N PHE A 300 -3.44 -10.65 -5.96
CA PHE A 300 -2.25 -10.84 -6.78
C PHE A 300 -1.04 -10.14 -6.17
N VAL A 301 0.15 -10.59 -6.54
CA VAL A 301 1.39 -9.91 -6.18
C VAL A 301 1.61 -8.70 -7.08
N ALA A 302 1.98 -7.54 -6.53
CA ALA A 302 2.23 -6.35 -7.34
C ALA A 302 3.29 -6.61 -8.45
N PRO A 303 3.08 -6.17 -9.71
CA PRO A 303 4.02 -6.32 -10.82
C PRO A 303 5.47 -5.95 -10.52
N ILE A 304 5.66 -4.87 -9.77
CA ILE A 304 6.99 -4.39 -9.39
C ILE A 304 7.72 -5.41 -8.51
N LEU A 305 6.98 -6.10 -7.62
CA LEU A 305 7.52 -7.16 -6.78
C LEU A 305 7.74 -8.44 -7.59
N GLN A 306 6.83 -8.78 -8.51
CA GLN A 306 6.96 -9.93 -9.40
C GLN A 306 8.19 -9.83 -10.31
N THR A 307 8.65 -8.62 -10.63
CA THR A 307 9.74 -8.39 -11.58
C THR A 307 11.06 -8.09 -10.86
N LEU A 308 11.08 -7.14 -9.91
CA LEU A 308 12.34 -6.64 -9.35
C LEU A 308 12.79 -7.32 -8.05
N ILE A 309 11.84 -7.79 -7.24
CA ILE A 309 12.08 -8.08 -5.81
C ILE A 309 12.01 -9.58 -5.52
N LEU A 310 10.84 -10.19 -5.71
CA LEU A 310 10.62 -11.59 -5.32
C LEU A 310 11.46 -12.60 -6.13
N PRO A 311 11.73 -12.38 -7.44
CA PRO A 311 12.67 -13.22 -8.20
C PRO A 311 14.12 -13.20 -7.70
N GLN A 312 14.49 -12.33 -6.75
CA GLN A 312 15.83 -12.33 -6.15
C GLN A 312 16.02 -13.50 -5.17
N ALA A 313 14.92 -14.09 -4.67
CA ALA A 313 14.93 -15.19 -3.72
C ALA A 313 13.72 -16.14 -3.89
N PRO A 314 13.49 -16.72 -5.08
CA PRO A 314 12.26 -17.44 -5.40
C PRO A 314 11.96 -18.60 -4.44
N LYS A 315 12.99 -19.38 -4.05
CA LYS A 315 12.84 -20.49 -3.08
C LYS A 315 12.34 -20.00 -1.72
N GLN A 316 12.91 -18.89 -1.25
CA GLN A 316 12.55 -18.31 0.04
C GLN A 316 11.13 -17.74 0.01
N VAL A 317 10.77 -17.07 -1.09
CA VAL A 317 9.42 -16.51 -1.28
C VAL A 317 8.37 -17.61 -1.32
N LEU A 318 8.59 -18.67 -2.11
CA LEU A 318 7.65 -19.80 -2.18
C LEU A 318 7.55 -20.52 -0.84
N HIS A 319 8.67 -20.76 -0.14
CA HIS A 319 8.63 -21.36 1.19
C HIS A 319 7.87 -20.51 2.22
N TRP A 320 8.05 -19.18 2.19
CA TRP A 320 7.27 -18.27 3.03
C TRP A 320 5.78 -18.30 2.67
N ALA A 321 5.45 -18.29 1.38
CA ALA A 321 4.08 -18.35 0.92
C ALA A 321 3.42 -19.69 1.29
N ASP A 322 4.12 -20.81 1.14
CA ASP A 322 3.68 -22.14 1.56
C ASP A 322 3.38 -22.15 3.07
N LYS A 323 4.30 -21.59 3.89
CA LYS A 323 4.12 -21.49 5.34
C LYS A 323 2.88 -20.67 5.69
N VAL A 324 2.71 -19.48 5.10
CA VAL A 324 1.54 -18.62 5.35
C VAL A 324 0.25 -19.29 4.90
N ALA A 325 0.28 -20.04 3.80
CA ALA A 325 -0.85 -20.81 3.29
C ALA A 325 -1.24 -22.02 4.16
N THR A 326 -0.43 -22.39 5.17
CA THR A 326 -0.87 -23.39 6.18
C THR A 326 -1.87 -22.83 7.17
N TRP A 327 -2.02 -21.51 7.25
CA TRP A 327 -2.98 -20.87 8.14
C TRP A 327 -4.38 -20.89 7.54
N ASP A 328 -5.40 -20.97 8.40
CA ASP A 328 -6.82 -21.00 8.01
C ASP A 328 -7.31 -19.59 7.64
N ILE A 329 -6.81 -19.07 6.52
CA ILE A 329 -7.07 -17.71 6.01
C ILE A 329 -8.46 -17.65 5.39
N HIS A 330 -9.30 -16.75 5.88
CA HIS A 330 -10.59 -16.41 5.27
C HIS A 330 -10.61 -15.00 4.69
N ARG A 331 -9.68 -14.15 5.15
CA ARG A 331 -9.64 -12.73 4.81
C ARG A 331 -8.23 -12.18 4.83
N ILE A 332 -7.92 -11.30 3.89
CA ILE A 332 -6.72 -10.45 3.91
C ILE A 332 -7.11 -8.99 4.18
N ILE A 333 -6.38 -8.34 5.07
CA ILE A 333 -6.34 -6.89 5.19
C ILE A 333 -4.97 -6.42 4.69
N SER A 334 -4.95 -5.97 3.43
CA SER A 334 -3.78 -5.34 2.80
C SER A 334 -3.64 -3.89 3.27
N CYS A 335 -2.43 -3.34 3.24
CA CYS A 335 -2.22 -1.92 3.52
C CYS A 335 -2.60 -1.02 2.33
N HIS A 336 -2.81 -1.59 1.14
CA HIS A 336 -3.09 -0.84 -0.09
C HIS A 336 -4.35 -1.35 -0.80
N PHE A 337 -4.88 -0.51 -1.69
CA PHE A 337 -6.07 -0.77 -2.53
C PHE A 337 -7.25 -1.40 -1.78
N ASP A 338 -7.78 -2.51 -2.27
CA ASP A 338 -8.98 -3.15 -1.72
C ASP A 338 -8.73 -3.78 -0.36
N SER A 339 -9.71 -3.65 0.53
CA SER A 339 -9.74 -4.36 1.81
C SER A 339 -11.08 -4.17 2.53
N PRO A 340 -11.60 -5.20 3.21
CA PRO A 340 -11.08 -6.56 3.29
C PRO A 340 -11.19 -7.35 1.98
N ILE A 341 -10.26 -8.28 1.75
CA ILE A 341 -10.28 -9.21 0.61
C ILE A 341 -10.68 -10.58 1.17
N GLU A 342 -11.86 -11.08 0.79
CA GLU A 342 -12.27 -12.44 1.14
C GLU A 342 -11.50 -13.43 0.27
N THR A 343 -10.83 -14.41 0.89
CA THR A 343 -9.94 -15.33 0.17
C THR A 343 -9.65 -16.60 0.96
N SER A 344 -9.16 -17.63 0.28
CA SER A 344 -8.70 -18.87 0.90
C SER A 344 -7.16 -18.97 0.95
N PRO A 345 -6.59 -19.91 1.72
CA PRO A 345 -5.14 -20.14 1.72
C PRO A 345 -4.60 -20.54 0.35
N GLU A 346 -5.38 -21.30 -0.44
CA GLU A 346 -5.01 -21.70 -1.80
C GLU A 346 -4.96 -20.50 -2.74
N GLN A 347 -5.95 -19.61 -2.69
CA GLN A 347 -5.96 -18.38 -3.49
C GLN A 347 -4.81 -17.44 -3.11
N PHE A 348 -4.51 -17.31 -1.81
CA PHE A 348 -3.32 -16.60 -1.35
C PHE A 348 -2.05 -17.19 -1.96
N ARG A 349 -1.87 -18.52 -1.89
CA ARG A 349 -0.67 -19.18 -2.41
C ARG A 349 -0.56 -19.10 -3.93
N GLN A 350 -1.69 -19.14 -4.63
CA GLN A 350 -1.76 -19.04 -6.09
C GLN A 350 -1.24 -17.71 -6.61
N ALA A 351 -1.32 -16.63 -5.81
CA ALA A 351 -0.75 -15.32 -6.18
C ALA A 351 0.78 -15.36 -6.39
N PHE A 352 1.47 -16.39 -5.89
CA PHE A 352 2.93 -16.58 -6.02
C PHE A 352 3.35 -17.56 -7.12
N ALA A 353 2.39 -18.17 -7.84
CA ALA A 353 2.66 -19.17 -8.89
C ALA A 353 3.49 -18.61 -10.08
N PHE A 354 3.64 -17.29 -10.19
CA PHE A 354 4.49 -16.65 -11.20
C PHE A 354 6.00 -16.98 -11.05
N LEU A 355 6.44 -17.47 -9.89
CA LEU A 355 7.82 -17.90 -9.63
C LEU A 355 8.09 -19.36 -10.02
N GLU A 356 7.07 -20.11 -10.40
CA GLU A 356 7.14 -21.54 -10.76
C GLU A 356 7.20 -21.67 -12.30
N LYS A 357 8.02 -22.60 -12.81
CA LYS A 357 8.19 -22.87 -14.25
C LYS A 357 6.95 -23.48 -14.90
N GLN A 358 6.16 -24.23 -14.12
CA GLN A 358 4.90 -24.81 -14.55
C GLN A 358 3.76 -23.87 -14.14
N HIS A 359 3.40 -22.93 -15.02
CA HIS A 359 2.22 -22.07 -14.84
C HIS A 359 0.88 -22.83 -14.84
N SER A 360 0.92 -24.17 -14.81
CA SER A 360 -0.20 -25.10 -14.96
C SER A 360 -0.93 -25.41 -13.65
N LEU A 361 -0.86 -24.53 -12.65
CA LEU A 361 -1.88 -24.54 -11.60
C LEU A 361 -3.17 -23.96 -12.23
N ASP A 362 -4.19 -24.81 -12.37
CA ASP A 362 -5.51 -24.42 -12.84
C ASP A 362 -5.97 -23.12 -12.12
N GLY A 363 -6.15 -22.04 -12.88
CA GLY A 363 -6.66 -20.76 -12.38
C GLY A 363 -5.65 -19.63 -12.16
N TYR A 364 -4.34 -19.81 -12.36
CA TYR A 364 -3.41 -18.67 -12.32
C TYR A 364 -3.58 -17.79 -13.57
N GLN A 365 -4.11 -16.58 -13.39
CA GLN A 365 -4.21 -15.60 -14.47
C GLN A 365 -2.98 -14.68 -14.43
N SER A 366 -2.16 -14.74 -15.48
CA SER A 366 -1.03 -13.82 -15.63
C SER A 366 -1.51 -12.39 -15.90
N LEU A 367 -0.73 -11.41 -15.42
CA LEU A 367 -0.99 -10.01 -15.75
C LEU A 367 -0.57 -9.74 -17.20
N PRO A 368 -1.22 -8.81 -17.92
CA PRO A 368 -0.91 -8.55 -19.32
C PRO A 368 0.57 -8.19 -19.54
N GLU A 369 1.29 -8.98 -20.34
CA GLU A 369 2.74 -8.79 -20.55
C GLU A 369 3.09 -7.42 -21.13
N LYS A 370 2.21 -6.87 -21.95
CA LYS A 370 2.38 -5.54 -22.57
C LYS A 370 2.49 -4.45 -21.51
N ASP A 371 1.72 -4.54 -20.42
CA ASP A 371 1.72 -3.56 -19.34
C ASP A 371 2.92 -3.73 -18.40
N LEU A 372 3.56 -4.90 -18.39
CA LEU A 372 4.81 -5.15 -17.67
C LEU A 372 6.05 -4.60 -18.38
N LYS A 373 5.93 -4.19 -19.65
CA LYS A 373 7.06 -3.78 -20.49
C LYS A 373 7.92 -2.70 -19.83
N PHE A 374 7.30 -1.65 -19.27
CA PHE A 374 8.05 -0.56 -18.63
C PHE A 374 8.84 -1.04 -17.40
N ILE A 375 8.23 -1.90 -16.57
CA ILE A 375 8.88 -2.43 -15.37
C ILE A 375 10.08 -3.31 -15.77
N LYS A 376 9.95 -4.15 -16.81
CA LYS A 376 11.06 -4.94 -17.36
C LYS A 376 12.17 -4.07 -17.94
N GLU A 377 11.83 -2.98 -18.64
CA GLU A 377 12.81 -2.00 -19.13
C GLU A 377 13.55 -1.30 -17.97
N LEU A 378 12.82 -0.94 -16.91
CA LEU A 378 13.37 -0.37 -15.69
C LEU A 378 14.33 -1.35 -15.00
N GLU A 379 13.93 -2.61 -14.84
CA GLU A 379 14.79 -3.68 -14.31
C GLU A 379 16.10 -3.75 -15.09
N ALA A 380 16.02 -3.91 -16.41
CA ALA A 380 17.19 -4.02 -17.28
C ALA A 380 18.11 -2.80 -17.13
N SER A 381 17.53 -1.60 -16.99
CA SER A 381 18.31 -0.38 -16.72
C SER A 381 18.99 -0.39 -15.36
N LEU A 382 18.28 -0.79 -14.30
CA LEU A 382 18.83 -0.86 -12.94
C LEU A 382 19.95 -1.90 -12.83
N VAL A 383 19.80 -3.06 -13.49
CA VAL A 383 20.84 -4.09 -13.59
C VAL A 383 22.05 -3.59 -14.36
N ARG A 384 21.86 -2.96 -15.54
CA ARG A 384 22.97 -2.37 -16.32
C ARG A 384 23.73 -1.30 -15.55
N SER A 385 23.04 -0.54 -14.70
CA SER A 385 23.65 0.50 -13.85
C SER A 385 24.27 -0.04 -12.55
N GLY A 386 24.21 -1.35 -12.29
CA GLY A 386 24.73 -1.98 -11.07
C GLY A 386 23.97 -1.59 -9.79
N ILE A 387 22.76 -1.06 -9.92
CA ILE A 387 21.88 -0.70 -8.79
C ILE A 387 21.11 -1.92 -8.29
N ALA A 388 20.63 -2.76 -9.22
CA ALA A 388 19.90 -3.99 -8.92
C ALA A 388 20.69 -5.24 -9.34
N LYS A 389 20.33 -6.40 -8.77
CA LYS A 389 20.87 -7.72 -9.15
C LYS A 389 19.97 -8.36 -10.20
N PRO A 390 20.49 -9.21 -11.10
CA PRO A 390 19.65 -9.99 -12.00
C PRO A 390 18.79 -10.98 -11.22
N ALA A 391 17.56 -11.22 -11.69
CA ALA A 391 16.68 -12.25 -11.15
C ALA A 391 17.35 -13.63 -11.17
N LYS A 392 17.01 -14.47 -10.19
CA LYS A 392 17.37 -15.90 -10.21
C LYS A 392 16.38 -16.66 -11.07
N GLU A 393 16.81 -17.81 -11.60
CA GLU A 393 15.90 -18.67 -12.36
C GLU A 393 14.68 -19.07 -11.53
N ASN A 394 13.51 -18.98 -12.17
CA ASN A 394 12.26 -19.56 -11.65
C ASN A 394 12.42 -21.07 -11.42
N LEU A 395 11.64 -21.61 -10.50
CA LEU A 395 11.81 -22.98 -10.00
C LEU A 395 11.01 -23.99 -10.79
#